data_AF-A0A3B8L0V8-F1
#
_entry.id   AF-A0A3B8L0V8-F1
#
_cell.length_a   1.000
_cell.length_b   1.000
_cell.length_c   1.000
_cell.angle_alpha   90.00
_cell.angle_beta   90.00
_cell.angle_gamma   90.00
#
_symmetry.space_group_name_H-M   'P 1'
#
loop_
_entity.id
_entity.type
_entity.pdbx_description
1 polymer ?
#
loop_
_entity_poly.entity_id
_entity_poly.type
_entity_poly.pdbx_seq_one_letter_code
_entity_poly.pdbx_strand_id
1 'polypeptide(L)'
;MIRSHRLILLTLGLLATLTARSEAHFLFIRIGGQAEAGRQVDVFFSEIARAGDPLFVPRVAHTKLWMQTTPGKFQPLVVRPLPDRLRSRLPARGAVFVSGEC
;
A
#
# COMPACT_ATOMS: atom_id res chain seq x y z
N MET A 1 -4.40 -36.21 -33.88
CA MET A 1 -3.46 -35.65 -32.87
C MET A 1 -3.09 -34.17 -33.08
N ILE A 2 -3.06 -33.64 -34.31
CA ILE A 2 -2.60 -32.24 -34.58
C ILE A 2 -3.54 -31.14 -34.02
N ARG A 3 -4.85 -31.41 -33.93
CA ARG A 3 -5.86 -30.45 -33.43
C ARG A 3 -5.72 -30.14 -31.93
N SER A 4 -5.32 -31.12 -31.13
CA SER A 4 -5.16 -30.98 -29.67
C SER A 4 -3.95 -30.11 -29.30
N HIS A 5 -2.83 -30.23 -30.03
CA HIS A 5 -1.66 -29.38 -29.80
C HIS A 5 -1.92 -27.91 -30.10
N ARG A 6 -2.68 -27.61 -31.17
CA ARG A 6 -3.09 -26.23 -31.48
C ARG A 6 -3.99 -25.64 -30.40
N LEU A 7 -4.91 -26.44 -29.85
CA LEU A 7 -5.78 -26.02 -28.76
C LEU A 7 -4.99 -25.72 -27.48
N ILE A 8 -4.04 -26.60 -27.13
CA ILE A 8 -3.16 -26.43 -25.96
C ILE A 8 -2.31 -25.17 -26.09
N LEU A 9 -1.74 -24.91 -27.28
CA LEU A 9 -0.94 -23.72 -27.52
C LEU A 9 -1.77 -22.43 -27.44
N LEU A 10 -3.02 -22.46 -27.92
CA LEU A 10 -3.95 -21.34 -27.81
C LEU A 10 -4.34 -21.06 -26.35
N THR A 11 -4.65 -22.10 -25.57
CA THR A 11 -4.97 -21.92 -24.15
C THR A 11 -3.77 -21.44 -23.34
N LEU A 12 -2.57 -21.94 -23.64
CA LEU A 12 -1.34 -21.51 -22.97
C LEU A 12 -1.01 -20.05 -23.31
N GLY A 13 -1.18 -19.64 -24.58
CA GLY A 13 -1.03 -18.25 -25.00
C GLY A 13 -2.03 -17.32 -24.32
N LEU A 14 -3.30 -17.73 -24.21
CA LEU A 14 -4.33 -16.96 -23.52
C LEU A 14 -4.03 -16.82 -22.01
N LEU A 15 -3.60 -17.90 -21.34
CA LEU A 15 -3.18 -17.83 -19.94
C LEU A 15 -1.99 -16.90 -19.71
N ALA A 16 -1.02 -16.88 -20.63
CA ALA A 16 0.13 -15.98 -20.51
C ALA A 16 -0.29 -14.51 -20.51
N THR A 17 -1.31 -14.13 -21.29
CA THR A 17 -1.84 -12.75 -21.32
C THR A 17 -2.65 -12.35 -20.09
N LEU A 18 -3.11 -13.33 -19.30
CA LEU A 18 -3.86 -13.10 -18.06
C LEU A 18 -2.93 -12.87 -16.84
N THR A 19 -1.61 -12.98 -17.03
CA THR A 19 -0.66 -12.71 -15.96
C THR A 19 -0.55 -11.20 -15.74
N ALA A 20 -1.21 -10.70 -14.70
CA ALA A 20 -1.01 -9.33 -14.25
C ALA A 20 0.43 -9.17 -13.74
N ARG A 21 1.05 -8.04 -14.07
CA ARG A 21 2.37 -7.68 -13.54
C ARG A 21 2.22 -7.43 -12.04
N SER A 22 2.73 -8.32 -11.19
CA SER A 22 2.84 -8.04 -9.76
C SER A 22 4.16 -7.29 -9.52
N GLU A 23 4.06 -5.99 -9.31
CA GLU A 23 5.18 -5.20 -8.79
C GLU A 23 5.07 -5.19 -7.27
N ALA A 24 6.02 -5.86 -6.59
CA ALA A 24 6.09 -5.78 -5.13
C ALA A 24 6.70 -4.43 -4.75
N HIS A 25 5.90 -3.55 -4.15
CA HIS A 25 6.37 -2.30 -3.58
C HIS A 25 6.51 -2.45 -2.06
N PHE A 26 7.62 -2.00 -1.51
CA PHE A 26 7.77 -1.88 -0.06
C PHE A 26 7.04 -0.63 0.42
N LEU A 27 6.19 -0.79 1.43
CA LEU A 27 5.56 0.32 2.11
C LEU A 27 6.43 0.80 3.27
N PHE A 28 6.79 2.07 3.27
CA PHE A 28 7.52 2.69 4.37
C PHE A 28 6.52 3.45 5.23
N ILE A 29 6.10 2.82 6.33
CA ILE A 29 5.12 3.39 7.27
C ILE A 29 5.87 4.07 8.42
N ARG A 30 5.69 5.38 8.55
CA ARG A 30 6.28 6.18 9.64
C ARG A 30 5.21 6.72 10.56
N ILE A 31 5.26 6.31 11.83
CA ILE A 31 4.43 6.90 12.89
C ILE A 31 5.12 8.16 13.39
N GLY A 32 4.49 9.32 13.16
CA GLY A 32 4.95 10.61 13.66
C GLY A 32 4.72 10.77 15.16
N GLY A 33 5.52 11.65 15.76
CA GLY A 33 5.32 12.10 17.14
C GLY A 33 4.02 12.88 17.34
N GLN A 34 3.79 13.35 18.57
CA GLN A 34 2.71 14.29 18.85
C GLN A 34 3.00 15.63 18.16
N ALA A 35 2.02 16.14 17.42
CA ALA A 35 2.00 17.52 16.94
C ALA A 35 0.68 18.18 17.33
N GLU A 36 0.51 19.46 17.02
CA GLU A 36 -0.71 20.23 17.35
C GLU A 36 -2.01 19.57 16.82
N ALA A 37 -1.94 18.86 15.69
CA ALA A 37 -3.07 18.13 15.11
C ALA A 37 -3.21 16.66 15.59
N GLY A 38 -2.47 16.27 16.63
CA GLY A 38 -2.39 14.91 17.16
C GLY A 38 -1.26 14.09 16.55
N ARG A 39 -1.36 12.76 16.69
CA ARG A 39 -0.44 11.81 16.05
C ARG A 39 -0.88 11.50 14.63
N GLN A 40 0.08 11.19 13.77
CA GLN A 40 -0.18 10.85 12.38
C GLN A 40 0.68 9.67 11.95
N VAL A 41 0.23 8.98 10.92
CA VAL A 41 1.01 8.01 10.18
C VAL A 41 1.19 8.51 8.76
N ASP A 42 2.43 8.47 8.28
CA ASP A 42 2.79 8.76 6.90
C ASP A 42 3.18 7.44 6.20
N VAL A 43 2.80 7.29 4.93
CA VAL A 43 3.27 6.20 4.07
C VAL A 43 4.06 6.77 2.90
N PHE A 44 5.25 6.22 2.69
CA PHE A 44 6.13 6.55 1.58
C PHE A 44 6.39 5.33 0.70
N PHE A 45 6.71 5.60 -0.57
CA PHE A 45 7.15 4.59 -1.53
C PHE A 45 8.60 4.15 -1.31
N SER A 46 9.45 5.02 -0.77
CA SER A 46 10.85 4.71 -0.43
C SER A 46 11.31 5.57 0.74
N GLU A 47 12.22 5.03 1.56
CA GLU A 47 12.91 5.78 2.63
C GLU A 47 13.80 6.91 2.07
N ILE A 48 14.36 6.71 0.87
CA ILE A 48 15.34 7.60 0.21
C ILE A 48 14.72 8.37 -0.95
N ALA A 49 13.50 8.01 -1.40
CA ALA A 49 12.76 8.90 -2.29
C ALA A 49 12.73 10.25 -1.58
N ARG A 50 13.38 11.25 -2.18
CA ARG A 50 13.41 12.61 -1.62
C ARG A 50 11.99 12.91 -1.19
N ALA A 51 11.78 13.08 0.11
CA ALA A 51 10.47 13.44 0.66
C ALA A 51 9.97 14.61 -0.18
N GLY A 52 9.06 14.35 -1.09
CA GLY A 52 8.73 15.31 -2.13
C GLY A 52 8.44 14.78 -3.52
N ASP A 53 8.98 13.64 -3.96
CA ASP A 53 8.83 13.24 -5.37
C ASP A 53 7.37 12.78 -5.66
N PRO A 54 6.56 13.63 -6.33
CA PRO A 54 5.13 13.41 -6.47
C PRO A 54 4.80 12.27 -7.43
N LEU A 55 5.79 11.79 -8.20
CA LEU A 55 5.62 10.69 -9.15
C LEU A 55 5.32 9.35 -8.45
N PHE A 56 5.59 9.24 -7.15
CA PHE A 56 5.42 7.99 -6.42
C PHE A 56 4.10 7.88 -5.66
N VAL A 57 3.44 8.98 -5.30
CA VAL A 57 2.14 8.93 -4.61
C VAL A 57 1.09 8.16 -5.41
N PRO A 58 0.96 8.33 -6.74
CA PRO A 58 0.05 7.52 -7.54
C PRO A 58 0.32 6.00 -7.45
N ARG A 59 1.58 5.58 -7.27
CA ARG A 59 1.95 4.16 -7.18
C ARG A 59 1.50 3.50 -5.89
N VAL A 60 1.37 4.27 -4.81
CA VAL A 60 0.90 3.78 -3.50
C VAL A 60 -0.51 4.25 -3.18
N ALA A 61 -1.18 5.00 -4.06
CA ALA A 61 -2.47 5.63 -3.76
C ALA A 61 -3.60 4.65 -3.41
N HIS A 62 -3.47 3.38 -3.80
CA HIS A 62 -4.40 2.30 -3.47
C HIS A 62 -4.10 1.62 -2.13
N THR A 63 -3.03 2.02 -1.43
CA THR A 63 -2.64 1.44 -0.15
C THR A 63 -3.76 1.59 0.88
N LYS A 64 -4.09 0.47 1.52
CA LYS A 64 -5.00 0.42 2.66
C LYS A 64 -4.18 0.35 3.93
N LEU A 65 -4.60 1.09 4.95
CA LEU A 65 -4.00 1.06 6.28
C LEU A 65 -5.02 0.61 7.31
N TRP A 66 -4.53 -0.15 8.29
CA TRP A 66 -5.29 -0.54 9.46
C TRP A 66 -4.51 -0.20 10.72
N MET A 67 -5.23 0.26 11.72
CA MET A 67 -4.73 0.51 13.06
C MET A 67 -5.31 -0.49 14.04
N GLN A 68 -4.52 -0.85 15.02
CA GLN A 68 -4.95 -1.63 16.16
C GLN A 68 -4.52 -0.94 17.46
N THR A 69 -5.47 -0.64 18.33
CA THR A 69 -5.24 -0.21 19.73
C THR A 69 -5.44 -1.36 20.73
N THR A 70 -6.19 -2.39 20.34
CA THR A 70 -6.44 -3.61 21.11
C THR A 70 -6.05 -4.82 20.28
N PRO A 71 -5.19 -5.73 20.77
CA PRO A 71 -4.78 -6.94 20.04
C PRO A 71 -5.92 -7.66 19.33
N GLY A 72 -5.75 -7.92 18.03
CA GLY A 72 -6.73 -8.60 17.18
C GLY A 72 -7.87 -7.74 16.64
N LYS A 73 -8.00 -6.47 17.06
CA LYS A 73 -9.06 -5.56 16.61
C LYS A 73 -8.52 -4.48 15.66
N PHE A 74 -8.44 -4.82 14.38
CA PHE A 74 -8.02 -3.90 13.33
C PHE A 74 -9.17 -3.00 12.89
N GLN A 75 -8.89 -1.71 12.81
CA GLN A 75 -9.80 -0.68 12.32
C GLN A 75 -9.17 -0.02 11.10
N PRO A 76 -9.90 0.13 9.99
CA PRO A 76 -9.36 0.79 8.80
C PRO A 76 -9.06 2.27 9.10
N LEU A 77 -7.95 2.76 8.58
CA LEU A 77 -7.59 4.17 8.64
C LEU A 77 -7.99 4.86 7.33
N VAL A 78 -8.58 6.04 7.46
CA VAL A 78 -8.85 6.89 6.30
C VAL A 78 -7.54 7.54 5.86
N VAL A 79 -7.04 7.13 4.71
CA VAL A 79 -5.78 7.61 4.15
C VAL A 79 -6.05 8.75 3.18
N ARG A 80 -5.29 9.85 3.30
CA ARG A 80 -5.39 11.01 2.42
C ARG A 80 -4.09 11.17 1.64
N PRO A 81 -4.14 11.35 0.31
CA PRO A 81 -2.96 11.68 -0.46
C PRO A 81 -2.52 13.11 -0.16
N LEU A 82 -1.22 13.28 0.03
CA LEU A 82 -0.50 14.56 0.02
C LEU A 82 0.43 14.57 -1.21
N PRO A 83 1.06 15.70 -1.55
CA PRO A 83 1.90 15.78 -2.74
C PRO A 83 3.02 14.73 -2.81
N ASP A 84 3.53 14.27 -1.67
CA ASP A 84 4.70 13.41 -1.59
C ASP A 84 4.53 12.13 -0.75
N ARG A 85 3.36 11.94 -0.15
CA ARG A 85 3.09 10.82 0.77
C ARG A 85 1.61 10.59 0.91
N LEU A 86 1.27 9.47 1.54
CA LEU A 86 -0.06 9.31 2.11
C LEU A 86 -0.04 9.62 3.61
N ARG A 87 -1.14 10.14 4.14
CA ARG A 87 -1.25 10.45 5.57
C ARG A 87 -2.59 10.00 6.16
N SER A 88 -2.55 9.49 7.38
CA SER A 88 -3.73 9.31 8.22
C SER A 88 -3.49 9.83 9.64
N ARG A 89 -4.58 10.05 10.38
CA ARG A 89 -4.54 10.47 11.79
C ARG A 89 -4.61 9.26 12.71
N LEU A 90 -3.89 9.36 13.83
CA LEU A 90 -3.88 8.35 14.88
C LEU A 90 -4.41 8.97 16.19
N PRO A 91 -4.88 8.14 17.14
CA PRO A 91 -5.20 8.58 18.49
C PRO A 91 -4.03 9.33 19.12
N ALA A 92 -4.34 10.46 19.76
CA ALA A 92 -3.34 11.31 20.40
C ALA A 92 -2.69 10.65 21.63
N ARG A 93 -3.18 9.51 22.14
CA ARG A 93 -2.56 8.80 23.27
C ARG A 93 -2.72 7.30 23.10
N GLY A 94 -1.91 6.54 23.83
CA GLY A 94 -1.95 5.08 23.84
C GLY A 94 -1.04 4.42 22.80
N ALA A 95 -0.76 3.14 23.05
CA ALA A 95 -0.05 2.29 22.10
C ALA A 95 -0.94 2.03 20.88
N VAL A 96 -0.32 2.07 19.70
CA VAL A 96 -0.97 1.76 18.43
C VAL A 96 -0.04 0.88 17.63
N PHE A 97 -0.62 -0.10 16.95
CA PHE A 97 0.03 -0.86 15.90
C PHE A 97 -0.60 -0.46 14.57
N VAL A 98 0.21 -0.29 13.53
CA VAL A 98 -0.26 0.08 12.19
C VAL A 98 0.30 -0.92 11.20
N SER A 99 -0.56 -1.42 10.32
CA SER A 99 -0.21 -2.30 9.22
C SER A 99 -0.82 -1.76 7.91
N GLY A 100 -0.27 -2.17 6.78
CA GLY A 100 -0.73 -1.74 5.46
C GLY A 100 -0.61 -2.82 4.40
N GLU A 101 -1.37 -2.64 3.32
CA GLU A 101 -1.41 -3.50 2.15
C GLU A 101 -1.40 -2.60 0.90
N CYS A 102 -0.53 -2.92 -0.06
CA CYS A 102 -0.43 -2.28 -1.38
C CYS A 102 -0.76 -3.34 -2.43
#